data_AF-A0A2L0EUY2-F1
#
_entry.id   AF-A0A2L0EUY2-F1
#
_cell.length_a   1.000
_cell.length_b   1.000
_cell.length_c   1.000
_cell.angle_alpha   90.00
_cell.angle_beta   90.00
_cell.angle_gamma   90.00
#
_symmetry.space_group_name_H-M   'P 1'
#
loop_
_entity.id
_entity.type
_entity.pdbx_description
1 polymer ?
#
loop_
_entity_poly.entity_id
_entity_poly.type
_entity_poly.pdbx_seq_one_letter_code
_entity_poly.pdbx_strand_id
1 'polypeptide(L)'
;MNLTTRTLAGMALLAPLVVGCAARTAPFDEMDKAQVTVLRLQGQEPTPLATTPAQTPGLIPGIPPELQQMGQAALQGLQQALPGIIPPGLIPGQTAAAPVQPAQPRFKNFVILSQRQLTGDDVDEDLKDDILDIFGDEDSFSAERGNCFYPGLGISMVRPGNPTPVDLLISLSCNQAMGDGFRWPYPANGFTSETHQKLTKIYEKLWGPVPPGA
;
A
#
# COMPACT_ATOMS: atom_id res chain seq x y z
N MET A 1 -24.07 31.27 72.97
CA MET A 1 -24.50 29.91 72.56
C MET A 1 -25.57 30.04 71.50
N ASN A 2 -25.29 29.60 70.28
CA ASN A 2 -26.21 28.88 69.37
C ASN A 2 -25.53 28.69 68.01
N LEU A 3 -25.12 27.43 67.77
CA LEU A 3 -24.71 26.90 66.47
C LEU A 3 -25.92 26.85 65.55
N THR A 4 -25.76 27.22 64.27
CA THR A 4 -26.64 26.71 63.21
C THR A 4 -25.82 26.45 61.95
N THR A 5 -25.86 25.18 61.57
CA THR A 5 -25.09 24.49 60.54
C THR A 5 -25.90 24.41 59.24
N ARG A 6 -25.20 24.11 58.12
CA ARG A 6 -25.70 23.72 56.78
C ARG A 6 -25.95 24.92 55.87
N THR A 7 -25.30 25.04 54.71
CA THR A 7 -25.28 24.04 53.62
C THR A 7 -24.02 24.22 52.76
N LEU A 8 -23.14 23.21 52.72
CA LEU A 8 -22.04 23.13 51.77
C LEU A 8 -22.57 22.55 50.45
N ALA A 9 -22.59 23.37 49.41
CA ALA A 9 -22.84 22.95 48.04
C ALA A 9 -21.65 22.12 47.56
N GLY A 10 -21.81 20.79 47.57
CA GLY A 10 -20.87 19.86 46.96
C GLY A 10 -21.04 19.88 45.44
N MET A 11 -20.24 20.68 44.75
CA MET A 11 -20.09 20.62 43.30
C MET A 11 -19.25 19.37 42.98
N ALA A 12 -19.94 18.27 42.64
CA ALA A 12 -19.30 17.09 42.09
C ALA A 12 -18.81 17.42 40.67
N LEU A 13 -17.52 17.71 40.52
CA LEU A 13 -16.85 17.69 39.22
C LEU A 13 -16.87 16.25 38.71
N LEU A 14 -17.83 15.95 37.85
CA LEU A 14 -17.77 14.82 36.92
C LEU A 14 -16.66 15.12 35.90
N ALA A 15 -15.43 14.77 36.24
CA ALA A 15 -14.38 14.65 35.24
C ALA A 15 -14.73 13.43 34.37
N PRO A 16 -14.96 13.56 33.05
CA PRO A 16 -14.92 12.39 32.19
C PRO A 16 -13.50 11.81 32.31
N LEU A 17 -13.43 10.56 32.77
CA LEU A 17 -12.22 9.74 32.65
C LEU A 17 -11.96 9.60 31.15
N VAL A 18 -11.14 10.50 30.61
CA VAL A 18 -10.62 10.41 29.25
C VAL A 18 -9.83 9.11 29.21
N VAL A 19 -10.32 8.18 28.38
CA VAL A 19 -9.66 6.92 28.04
C VAL A 19 -8.18 7.23 27.78
N GLY A 20 -7.28 6.55 28.48
CA GLY A 20 -5.85 6.67 28.27
C GLY A 20 -5.55 6.35 26.81
N CYS A 21 -5.36 7.38 25.99
CA CYS A 21 -4.78 7.22 24.68
C CYS A 21 -3.37 6.71 24.92
N ALA A 22 -3.05 5.51 24.46
CA ALA A 22 -1.67 5.24 24.08
C ALA A 22 -1.27 6.42 23.18
N ALA A 23 -0.37 7.27 23.66
CA ALA A 23 -0.09 8.55 23.02
C ALA A 23 0.73 8.28 21.76
N ARG A 24 0.04 7.92 20.67
CA ARG A 24 0.65 7.73 19.36
C ARG A 24 0.91 9.08 18.72
N THR A 25 1.95 9.16 17.92
CA THR A 25 2.30 10.38 17.19
C THR A 25 1.44 10.51 15.93
N ALA A 26 1.00 11.72 15.60
CA ALA A 26 0.27 11.97 14.36
C ALA A 26 1.08 11.52 13.13
N PRO A 27 0.44 10.90 12.11
CA PRO A 27 -1.00 10.76 11.92
C PRO A 27 -1.62 9.47 12.48
N PHE A 28 -0.90 8.72 13.31
CA PHE A 28 -1.31 7.40 13.81
C PHE A 28 -2.22 7.46 15.05
N ASP A 29 -2.29 8.63 15.69
CA ASP A 29 -3.13 8.97 16.84
C ASP A 29 -4.64 8.85 16.59
N GLU A 30 -5.07 8.96 15.34
CA GLU A 30 -6.48 8.89 14.95
C GLU A 30 -6.86 7.60 14.20
N MET A 31 -5.98 6.58 14.21
CA MET A 31 -6.10 5.40 13.35
C MET A 31 -6.77 4.19 13.99
N ASP A 32 -7.17 4.25 15.25
CA ASP A 32 -7.88 3.16 15.93
C ASP A 32 -9.18 2.75 15.21
N LYS A 33 -9.82 3.68 14.51
CA LYS A 33 -11.04 3.42 13.73
C LYS A 33 -10.79 3.32 12.22
N ALA A 34 -9.53 3.39 11.79
CA ALA A 34 -9.20 3.33 10.38
C ALA A 34 -9.46 1.93 9.81
N GLN A 35 -9.84 1.91 8.54
CA GLN A 35 -9.80 0.72 7.72
C GLN A 35 -8.35 0.50 7.30
N VAL A 36 -7.79 -0.64 7.68
CA VAL A 36 -6.38 -0.97 7.42
C VAL A 36 -6.30 -2.08 6.38
N THR A 37 -5.66 -1.80 5.25
CA THR A 37 -5.33 -2.80 4.24
C THR A 37 -3.83 -3.05 4.27
N VAL A 38 -3.44 -4.32 4.41
CA VAL A 38 -2.04 -4.74 4.41
C VAL A 38 -1.74 -5.43 3.09
N LEU A 39 -0.67 -4.99 2.41
CA LEU A 39 -0.31 -5.39 1.06
C LEU A 39 1.05 -6.08 1.07
N ARG A 40 1.14 -7.24 0.41
CA ARG A 40 2.39 -7.87 0.06
C ARG A 40 2.84 -7.31 -1.27
N LEU A 41 4.00 -6.67 -1.29
CA LEU A 41 4.52 -5.97 -2.45
C LEU A 41 5.68 -6.76 -3.07
N GLN A 42 5.84 -6.60 -4.38
CA GLN A 42 7.05 -7.03 -5.08
C GLN A 42 8.14 -5.97 -4.86
N GLY A 43 9.04 -6.20 -3.91
CA GLY A 43 10.07 -5.21 -3.54
C GLY A 43 11.04 -4.86 -4.67
N GLN A 44 11.58 -5.88 -5.35
CA GLN A 44 12.45 -5.69 -6.51
C GLN A 44 11.69 -6.09 -7.78
N GLU A 45 11.26 -5.10 -8.55
CA GLU A 45 10.78 -5.35 -9.90
C GLU A 45 12.00 -5.76 -10.75
N PRO A 46 11.97 -6.91 -11.46
CA PRO A 46 12.92 -7.12 -12.53
C PRO A 46 12.72 -5.96 -13.50
N THR A 47 13.74 -5.15 -13.74
CA THR A 47 13.72 -4.18 -14.85
C THR A 47 13.23 -4.95 -16.06
N PRO A 48 12.06 -4.63 -16.64
CA PRO A 48 11.68 -5.24 -17.89
C PRO A 48 12.82 -4.87 -18.83
N LEU A 49 13.56 -5.88 -19.30
CA LEU A 49 14.40 -5.71 -20.47
C LEU A 49 13.47 -5.08 -21.48
N ALA A 50 13.77 -3.83 -21.86
CA ALA A 50 13.05 -3.17 -22.92
C ALA A 50 13.13 -4.15 -24.09
N THR A 51 12.01 -4.81 -24.39
CA THR A 51 11.85 -5.51 -25.64
C THR A 51 11.85 -4.38 -26.66
N THR A 52 13.04 -4.05 -27.15
CA THR A 52 13.21 -3.30 -28.39
C THR A 52 12.20 -3.90 -29.35
N PRO A 53 11.22 -3.11 -29.86
CA PRO A 53 10.36 -3.61 -30.90
C PRO A 53 11.30 -4.10 -31.99
N ALA A 54 11.23 -5.39 -32.30
CA ALA A 54 11.99 -5.96 -33.38
C ALA A 54 11.61 -5.17 -34.63
N GLN A 55 12.53 -4.32 -35.09
CA GLN A 55 12.45 -3.70 -36.40
C GLN A 55 12.46 -4.86 -37.39
N THR A 56 11.27 -5.26 -37.84
CA THR A 56 11.14 -6.23 -38.91
C THR A 56 11.41 -5.49 -40.21
N PRO A 57 12.41 -5.91 -41.00
CA PRO A 57 12.70 -5.31 -42.30
C PRO A 57 11.56 -5.68 -43.26
N GLY A 58 10.76 -4.69 -43.66
CA GLY A 58 9.59 -4.90 -44.50
C GLY A 58 9.22 -3.66 -45.28
N LEU A 59 9.93 -3.45 -46.38
CA LEU A 59 9.61 -2.50 -47.44
C LEU A 59 8.20 -2.77 -48.00
N ILE A 60 7.21 -1.94 -47.70
CA ILE A 60 6.02 -1.81 -48.56
C ILE A 60 5.76 -0.31 -48.80
N PRO A 61 6.18 0.24 -49.95
CA PRO A 61 5.98 1.65 -50.29
C PRO A 61 4.51 1.90 -50.63
N GLY A 62 3.88 2.90 -50.00
CA GLY A 62 2.73 3.60 -50.60
C GLY A 62 1.37 3.52 -49.92
N ILE A 63 1.25 3.26 -48.61
CA ILE A 63 -0.06 3.39 -47.92
C ILE A 63 -0.25 4.84 -47.44
N PRO A 64 -1.39 5.50 -47.77
CA PRO A 64 -1.70 6.86 -47.30
C PRO A 64 -1.83 6.94 -45.78
N PRO A 65 -1.38 8.04 -45.13
CA PRO A 65 -1.40 8.20 -43.68
C PRO A 65 -2.80 8.20 -43.05
N GLU A 66 -3.84 8.58 -43.80
CA GLU A 66 -5.24 8.53 -43.35
C GLU A 66 -5.71 7.10 -43.02
N LEU A 67 -5.27 6.09 -43.79
CA LEU A 67 -5.64 4.69 -43.53
C LEU A 67 -4.95 4.11 -42.30
N GLN A 68 -3.77 4.64 -41.92
CA GLN A 68 -3.12 4.26 -40.67
C GLN A 68 -3.88 4.80 -39.45
N GLN A 69 -4.44 6.00 -39.53
CA GLN A 69 -5.24 6.56 -38.44
C GLN A 69 -6.62 5.88 -38.32
N MET A 70 -7.28 5.63 -39.44
CA MET A 70 -8.57 4.93 -39.46
C MET A 70 -8.45 3.50 -38.90
N GLY A 71 -7.33 2.82 -39.20
CA GLY A 71 -7.04 1.49 -38.66
C GLY A 71 -6.90 1.47 -37.14
N GLN A 72 -6.26 2.48 -36.55
CA GLN A 72 -6.11 2.59 -35.09
C GLN A 72 -7.45 2.85 -34.39
N ALA A 73 -8.30 3.70 -34.96
CA ALA A 73 -9.64 3.97 -34.42
C ALA A 73 -10.57 2.74 -34.55
N ALA A 74 -10.51 2.03 -35.68
CA ALA A 74 -11.32 0.83 -35.90
C ALA A 74 -10.95 -0.31 -34.94
N LEU A 75 -9.65 -0.46 -34.60
CA LEU A 75 -9.18 -1.48 -33.66
C LEU A 75 -9.68 -1.24 -32.22
N GLN A 76 -9.78 0.02 -31.78
CA GLN A 76 -10.31 0.34 -30.44
C GLN A 76 -11.82 0.04 -30.33
N GLY A 77 -12.59 0.30 -31.39
CA GLY A 77 -14.02 -0.03 -31.43
C GLY A 77 -14.30 -1.54 -31.46
N LEU A 78 -13.48 -2.30 -32.19
CA LEU A 78 -13.66 -3.75 -32.29
C LEU A 78 -13.29 -4.47 -30.99
N GLN A 79 -12.31 -3.96 -30.23
CA GLN A 79 -11.90 -4.51 -28.93
C GLN A 79 -13.00 -4.43 -27.86
N GLN A 80 -13.89 -3.44 -27.94
CA GLN A 80 -15.03 -3.34 -27.02
C GLN A 80 -16.21 -4.22 -27.42
N ALA A 81 -16.30 -4.61 -28.70
CA ALA A 81 -17.46 -5.31 -29.22
C ALA A 81 -17.38 -6.84 -29.11
N LEU A 82 -16.18 -7.45 -29.12
CA LEU A 82 -16.06 -8.91 -29.25
C LEU A 82 -14.89 -9.50 -28.44
N PRO A 83 -15.09 -9.83 -27.15
CA PRO A 83 -14.17 -10.70 -26.42
C PRO A 83 -14.31 -12.15 -26.94
N GLY A 84 -13.39 -12.59 -27.80
CA GLY A 84 -13.04 -14.01 -27.93
C GLY A 84 -13.38 -14.76 -29.23
N ILE A 85 -13.69 -14.12 -30.36
CA ILE A 85 -14.05 -14.85 -31.61
C ILE A 85 -13.25 -14.41 -32.85
N ILE A 86 -11.95 -14.19 -32.74
CA ILE A 86 -11.09 -14.10 -33.94
C ILE A 86 -9.97 -15.15 -33.83
N PRO A 87 -10.10 -16.30 -34.48
CA PRO A 87 -9.05 -17.32 -34.48
C PRO A 87 -7.80 -16.81 -35.21
N PRO A 88 -6.59 -17.11 -34.70
CA PRO A 88 -5.35 -16.63 -35.31
C PRO A 88 -5.11 -17.31 -36.66
N GLY A 89 -4.87 -16.51 -37.71
CA GLY A 89 -4.39 -16.98 -39.02
C GLY A 89 -5.30 -16.76 -40.23
N LEU A 90 -6.46 -16.13 -40.10
CA LEU A 90 -7.37 -15.90 -41.24
C LEU A 90 -7.07 -14.63 -42.06
N ILE A 91 -6.08 -13.81 -41.66
CA ILE A 91 -5.70 -12.58 -42.38
C ILE A 91 -4.22 -12.68 -42.79
N PRO A 92 -3.91 -12.91 -44.08
CA PRO A 92 -2.54 -12.95 -44.58
C PRO A 92 -1.86 -11.60 -44.32
N GLY A 93 -0.82 -11.60 -43.48
CA GLY A 93 -0.04 -10.39 -43.14
C GLY A 93 -0.31 -9.78 -41.76
N GLN A 94 -1.24 -10.31 -40.97
CA GLN A 94 -1.34 -9.91 -39.55
C GLN A 94 -0.36 -10.73 -38.71
N THR A 95 0.72 -10.08 -38.26
CA THR A 95 1.46 -10.53 -37.07
C THR A 95 0.47 -10.59 -35.91
N ALA A 96 0.32 -11.75 -35.30
CA ALA A 96 -0.49 -11.94 -34.10
C ALA A 96 -0.13 -10.85 -33.08
N ALA A 97 -1.12 -10.05 -32.70
CA ALA A 97 -0.95 -9.14 -31.57
C ALA A 97 -0.59 -10.01 -30.36
N ALA A 98 0.59 -9.78 -29.78
CA ALA A 98 0.98 -10.44 -28.55
C ALA A 98 -0.15 -10.22 -27.52
N PRO A 99 -0.55 -11.26 -26.78
CA PRO A 99 -1.62 -11.12 -25.79
C PRO A 99 -1.24 -10.00 -24.84
N VAL A 100 -2.07 -8.94 -24.82
CA VAL A 100 -1.94 -7.86 -23.84
C VAL A 100 -2.30 -8.48 -22.49
N GLN A 101 -1.28 -8.81 -21.69
CA GLN A 101 -1.52 -9.22 -20.31
C GLN A 101 -2.18 -8.05 -19.57
N PRO A 102 -3.25 -8.28 -18.79
CA PRO A 102 -3.80 -7.24 -17.95
C PRO A 102 -2.71 -6.69 -17.03
N ALA A 103 -2.60 -5.36 -16.92
CA ALA A 103 -1.64 -4.73 -16.03
C ALA A 103 -1.89 -5.19 -14.59
N GLN A 104 -0.83 -5.67 -13.92
CA GLN A 104 -0.94 -6.09 -12.52
C GLN A 104 -1.32 -4.90 -11.63
N PRO A 105 -2.13 -5.10 -10.58
CA PRO A 105 -2.48 -4.03 -9.65
C PRO A 105 -1.22 -3.53 -8.92
N ARG A 106 -1.15 -2.23 -8.66
CA ARG A 106 0.03 -1.58 -8.06
C ARG A 106 -0.34 -0.68 -6.89
N PHE A 107 0.55 -0.62 -5.90
CA PHE A 107 0.51 0.30 -4.77
C PHE A 107 1.74 1.18 -4.81
N LYS A 108 1.58 2.50 -5.04
CA LYS A 108 2.69 3.47 -5.10
C LYS A 108 3.85 3.05 -6.02
N ASN A 109 3.50 2.46 -7.16
CA ASN A 109 4.40 1.88 -8.16
C ASN A 109 5.00 0.50 -7.83
N PHE A 110 4.58 -0.18 -6.77
CA PHE A 110 4.99 -1.55 -6.49
C PHE A 110 3.88 -2.53 -6.86
N VAL A 111 4.22 -3.63 -7.51
CA VAL A 111 3.24 -4.67 -7.85
C VAL A 111 2.69 -5.29 -6.56
N ILE A 112 1.36 -5.39 -6.47
CA ILE A 112 0.68 -6.05 -5.36
C ILE A 112 0.64 -7.55 -5.66
N LEU A 113 1.31 -8.34 -4.83
CA LEU A 113 1.30 -9.80 -4.90
C LEU A 113 0.08 -10.39 -4.19
N SER A 114 -0.28 -9.81 -3.04
CA SER A 114 -1.48 -10.14 -2.29
C SER A 114 -1.88 -8.96 -1.40
N GLN A 115 -3.15 -8.88 -1.03
CA GLN A 115 -3.64 -7.89 -0.08
C GLN A 115 -4.60 -8.54 0.91
N ARG A 116 -4.64 -8.04 2.14
CA ARG A 116 -5.59 -8.44 3.17
C ARG A 116 -6.19 -7.19 3.82
N GLN A 117 -7.51 -7.11 3.82
CA GLN A 117 -8.23 -6.13 4.64
C GLN A 117 -8.30 -6.67 6.06
N LEU A 118 -7.91 -5.86 7.05
CA LEU A 118 -8.12 -6.22 8.45
C LEU A 118 -9.62 -6.04 8.77
N THR A 119 -10.26 -7.12 9.23
CA THR A 119 -11.73 -7.24 9.28
C THR A 119 -12.36 -6.91 10.64
N GLY A 120 -11.55 -6.64 11.66
CA GLY A 120 -12.02 -6.28 13.00
C GLY A 120 -12.38 -7.48 13.89
N ASP A 121 -12.00 -8.69 13.49
CA ASP A 121 -11.92 -9.85 14.37
C ASP A 121 -10.74 -9.71 15.34
N ASP A 122 -10.79 -10.36 16.51
CA ASP A 122 -9.82 -10.20 17.61
C ASP A 122 -8.35 -10.29 17.12
N VAL A 123 -8.07 -11.22 16.21
CA VAL A 123 -6.72 -11.45 15.65
C VAL A 123 -6.23 -10.29 14.79
N ASP A 124 -7.14 -9.63 14.08
CA ASP A 124 -6.86 -8.51 13.19
C ASP A 124 -6.85 -7.17 13.93
N GLU A 125 -7.63 -7.05 15.02
CA GLU A 125 -7.53 -5.91 15.93
C GLU A 125 -6.19 -5.93 16.68
N ASP A 126 -5.72 -7.09 17.19
CA ASP A 126 -4.37 -7.22 17.76
C ASP A 126 -3.29 -6.83 16.72
N LEU A 127 -3.46 -7.26 15.47
CA LEU A 127 -2.52 -6.96 14.40
C LEU A 127 -2.49 -5.47 14.07
N LYS A 128 -3.66 -4.83 14.07
CA LYS A 128 -3.79 -3.40 13.85
C LYS A 128 -3.18 -2.62 15.00
N ASP A 129 -3.40 -3.04 16.24
CA ASP A 129 -2.81 -2.41 17.43
C ASP A 129 -1.27 -2.49 17.38
N ASP A 130 -0.71 -3.67 17.07
CA ASP A 130 0.73 -3.85 16.86
C ASP A 130 1.28 -2.89 15.78
N ILE A 131 0.56 -2.74 14.66
CA ILE A 131 0.94 -1.81 13.59
C ILE A 131 0.92 -0.36 14.11
N LEU A 132 -0.15 0.03 14.80
CA LEU A 132 -0.32 1.39 15.31
C LEU A 132 0.69 1.72 16.41
N ASP A 133 1.09 0.76 17.24
CA ASP A 133 2.12 0.94 18.25
C ASP A 133 3.50 1.08 17.63
N ILE A 134 3.84 0.25 16.65
CA ILE A 134 5.11 0.36 15.92
C ILE A 134 5.22 1.74 15.25
N PHE A 135 4.19 2.14 14.51
CA PHE A 135 4.27 3.35 13.73
C PHE A 135 3.89 4.60 14.51
N GLY A 136 3.22 4.47 15.64
CA GLY A 136 2.83 5.57 16.53
C GLY A 136 3.88 5.96 17.57
N ASP A 137 4.93 5.15 17.74
CA ASP A 137 5.99 5.38 18.72
C ASP A 137 7.33 5.71 18.04
N GLU A 138 8.00 6.79 18.49
CA GLU A 138 9.33 7.18 18.01
C GLU A 138 10.39 6.15 18.37
N ASP A 139 10.25 5.47 19.52
CA ASP A 139 11.21 4.49 20.02
C ASP A 139 11.28 3.23 19.15
N SER A 140 10.30 3.05 18.26
CA SER A 140 10.32 2.01 17.23
C SER A 140 11.38 2.27 16.15
N PHE A 141 11.91 3.49 16.06
CA PHE A 141 12.78 3.93 14.98
C PHE A 141 14.19 4.30 15.45
N SER A 142 15.15 4.04 14.57
CA SER A 142 16.56 4.36 14.77
C SER A 142 17.19 4.88 13.47
N ALA A 143 18.41 5.38 13.57
CA ALA A 143 19.20 5.76 12.40
C ALA A 143 19.75 4.54 11.62
N GLU A 144 19.62 3.32 12.15
CA GLU A 144 20.16 2.10 11.56
C GLU A 144 19.29 1.62 10.39
N ARG A 145 19.78 1.83 9.16
CA ARG A 145 19.13 1.40 7.92
C ARG A 145 20.14 1.09 6.83
N GLY A 146 19.72 0.28 5.87
CA GLY A 146 20.50 0.01 4.66
C GLY A 146 20.45 1.15 3.65
N ASN A 147 21.43 1.17 2.73
CA ASN A 147 21.46 2.10 1.59
C ASN A 147 20.60 1.62 0.40
N CYS A 148 19.44 1.01 0.68
CA CYS A 148 18.53 0.45 -0.31
C CYS A 148 17.07 0.73 0.07
N PHE A 149 16.13 0.56 -0.86
CA PHE A 149 14.71 0.58 -0.52
C PHE A 149 13.90 -0.28 -1.49
N TYR A 150 13.53 -1.48 -1.04
CA TYR A 150 12.73 -2.45 -1.79
C TYR A 150 11.58 -2.89 -0.89
N PRO A 151 10.43 -2.19 -0.92
CA PRO A 151 9.36 -2.46 0.02
C PRO A 151 8.65 -3.77 -0.33
N GLY A 152 8.76 -4.77 0.54
CA GLY A 152 7.99 -6.02 0.45
C GLY A 152 6.63 -5.95 1.16
N LEU A 153 6.40 -4.92 1.97
CA LEU A 153 5.17 -4.71 2.74
C LEU A 153 4.65 -3.29 2.50
N GLY A 154 3.36 -3.17 2.22
CA GLY A 154 2.63 -1.92 2.17
C GLY A 154 1.50 -1.93 3.18
N ILE A 155 1.19 -0.78 3.78
CA ILE A 155 0.02 -0.64 4.65
C ILE A 155 -0.72 0.62 4.22
N SER A 156 -2.02 0.52 4.02
CA SER A 156 -2.89 1.65 3.71
C SER A 156 -3.93 1.80 4.81
N MET A 157 -4.00 2.97 5.43
CA MET A 157 -4.95 3.27 6.50
C MET A 157 -5.87 4.41 6.09
N VAL A 158 -7.18 4.16 6.08
CA VAL A 158 -8.18 5.16 5.72
C VAL A 158 -9.06 5.45 6.93
N ARG A 159 -9.05 6.70 7.39
CA ARG A 159 -9.87 7.14 8.51
C ARG A 159 -11.35 7.26 8.11
N PRO A 160 -12.29 6.98 9.02
CA PRO A 160 -13.69 7.28 8.77
C PRO A 160 -13.89 8.77 8.48
N GLY A 161 -14.56 9.10 7.39
CA GLY A 161 -14.86 10.48 7.01
C GLY A 161 -13.69 11.27 6.38
N ASN A 162 -12.50 10.68 6.26
CA ASN A 162 -11.38 11.28 5.52
C ASN A 162 -10.81 10.26 4.51
N PRO A 163 -11.04 10.46 3.20
CA PRO A 163 -10.61 9.51 2.17
C PRO A 163 -9.10 9.57 1.88
N THR A 164 -8.34 10.47 2.51
CA THR A 164 -6.90 10.56 2.32
C THR A 164 -6.22 9.45 3.11
N PRO A 165 -5.60 8.45 2.43
CA PRO A 165 -4.96 7.36 3.13
C PRO A 165 -3.64 7.81 3.76
N VAL A 166 -3.30 7.20 4.89
CA VAL A 166 -1.94 7.16 5.42
C VAL A 166 -1.31 5.88 4.93
N ASP A 167 -0.44 6.03 3.93
CA ASP A 167 0.19 4.91 3.23
C ASP A 167 1.63 4.73 3.71
N LEU A 168 1.98 3.50 4.07
CA LEU A 168 3.31 3.10 4.50
C LEU A 168 3.91 2.11 3.50
N LEU A 169 5.19 2.30 3.21
CA LEU A 169 6.04 1.37 2.47
C LEU A 169 7.13 0.88 3.41
N ILE A 170 7.22 -0.43 3.59
CA ILE A 170 8.12 -1.09 4.54
C ILE A 170 9.06 -2.03 3.78
N SER A 171 10.36 -1.82 3.95
CA SER A 171 11.41 -2.68 3.43
C SER A 171 12.14 -3.34 4.59
N LEU A 172 11.87 -4.63 4.83
CA LEU A 172 12.50 -5.38 5.92
C LEU A 172 14.00 -5.57 5.63
N SER A 173 14.34 -5.90 4.39
CA SER A 173 15.70 -6.08 3.88
C SER A 173 16.57 -4.82 3.98
N CYS A 174 15.97 -3.64 3.85
CA CYS A 174 16.67 -2.37 4.02
C CYS A 174 16.51 -1.76 5.42
N ASN A 175 15.82 -2.46 6.31
CA ASN A 175 15.54 -2.04 7.69
C ASN A 175 14.96 -0.62 7.79
N GLN A 176 14.03 -0.24 6.92
CA GLN A 176 13.41 1.08 6.98
C GLN A 176 11.98 1.13 6.43
N ALA A 177 11.21 2.10 6.90
CA ALA A 177 9.88 2.44 6.39
C ALA A 177 9.84 3.86 5.82
N MET A 178 8.90 4.13 4.93
CA MET A 178 8.59 5.47 4.43
C MET A 178 7.09 5.68 4.41
N GLY A 179 6.66 6.89 4.74
CA GLY A 179 5.29 7.35 4.51
C GLY A 179 5.12 7.91 3.10
N ASP A 180 3.94 7.72 2.52
CA ASP A 180 3.49 8.38 1.30
C ASP A 180 2.23 9.21 1.59
N GLY A 181 2.17 10.43 1.07
CA GLY A 181 1.04 11.33 1.28
C GLY A 181 0.98 12.03 2.65
N PHE A 182 1.97 11.83 3.52
CA PHE A 182 2.11 12.55 4.79
C PHE A 182 3.57 12.82 5.16
N ARG A 183 3.79 13.76 6.09
CA ARG A 183 5.12 14.04 6.63
C ARG A 183 5.44 12.98 7.68
N TRP A 184 6.53 12.24 7.48
CA TRP A 184 7.07 11.33 8.48
C TRP A 184 7.33 12.10 9.80
N PRO A 185 6.76 11.64 10.94
CA PRO A 185 6.80 12.44 12.16
C PRO A 185 8.10 12.31 12.95
N TYR A 186 8.92 11.29 12.66
CA TYR A 186 10.14 10.98 13.42
C TYR A 186 11.41 11.51 12.75
N PRO A 187 12.49 11.74 13.51
CA PRO A 187 13.78 12.15 12.95
C PRO A 187 14.47 11.04 12.14
N ALA A 188 14.12 9.78 12.39
CA ALA A 188 14.64 8.62 11.70
C ALA A 188 13.51 7.68 11.26
N ASN A 189 13.81 6.80 10.32
CA ASN A 189 12.85 5.86 9.74
C ASN A 189 13.44 4.45 9.54
N GLY A 190 14.65 4.21 10.08
CA GLY A 190 15.19 2.86 10.22
C GLY A 190 14.55 2.17 11.42
N PHE A 191 14.54 0.84 11.47
CA PHE A 191 13.92 0.12 12.59
C PHE A 191 14.93 -0.16 13.71
N THR A 192 14.46 -0.19 14.96
CA THR A 192 15.19 -0.90 16.01
C THR A 192 15.12 -2.41 15.79
N SER A 193 16.00 -3.17 16.46
CA SER A 193 15.98 -4.65 16.43
C SER A 193 14.62 -5.22 16.84
N GLU A 194 13.95 -4.61 17.82
CA GLU A 194 12.64 -5.04 18.28
C GLU A 194 11.57 -4.80 17.21
N THR A 195 11.53 -3.59 16.63
CA THR A 195 10.60 -3.24 15.55
C THR A 195 10.77 -4.15 14.34
N HIS A 196 12.02 -4.45 13.95
CA HIS A 196 12.31 -5.36 12.85
C HIS A 196 11.70 -6.76 13.10
N GLN A 197 11.86 -7.28 14.32
CA GLN A 197 11.29 -8.59 14.70
C GLN A 197 9.77 -8.55 14.74
N LYS A 198 9.16 -7.48 15.27
CA LYS A 198 7.70 -7.33 15.29
C LYS A 198 7.13 -7.29 13.88
N LEU A 199 7.70 -6.48 12.98
CA LEU A 199 7.27 -6.41 11.57
C LEU A 199 7.46 -7.75 10.83
N THR A 200 8.52 -8.48 11.14
CA THR A 200 8.74 -9.85 10.62
C THR A 200 7.61 -10.78 11.06
N LYS A 201 7.25 -10.78 12.35
CA LYS A 201 6.14 -11.60 12.88
C LYS A 201 4.79 -11.21 12.28
N ILE A 202 4.54 -9.91 12.09
CA ILE A 202 3.35 -9.39 11.40
C ILE A 202 3.26 -9.98 10.00
N TYR A 203 4.35 -9.92 9.24
CA TYR A 203 4.41 -10.50 7.89
C TYR A 203 4.15 -12.02 7.93
N GLU A 204 4.79 -12.72 8.86
CA GLU A 204 4.64 -14.18 9.01
C GLU A 204 3.22 -14.61 9.37
N LYS A 205 2.55 -13.86 10.24
CA LYS A 205 1.14 -14.07 10.61
C LYS A 205 0.22 -13.91 9.40
N LEU A 206 0.57 -13.03 8.46
CA LEU A 206 -0.24 -12.75 7.27
C LEU A 206 0.00 -13.73 6.13
N TRP A 207 1.25 -14.09 5.83
CA TRP A 207 1.60 -14.81 4.60
C TRP A 207 2.65 -15.91 4.77
N GLY A 208 3.07 -16.21 6.01
CA GLY A 208 4.17 -17.13 6.29
C GLY A 208 5.56 -16.49 6.11
N PRO A 209 6.63 -17.30 5.99
CA PRO A 209 8.01 -16.80 6.05
C PRO A 209 8.30 -15.60 5.16
N VAL A 210 9.07 -14.64 5.68
CA VAL A 210 9.50 -13.46 4.92
C VAL A 210 10.37 -13.92 3.74
N PRO A 211 10.02 -13.57 2.49
CA PRO A 211 10.83 -13.94 1.34
C PRO A 211 12.12 -13.12 1.30
N PRO A 212 13.21 -13.64 0.72
CA PRO A 212 14.44 -12.89 0.54
C PRO A 212 14.20 -11.58 -0.23
N GLY A 213 14.60 -10.45 0.35
CA GLY A 213 14.50 -9.13 -0.29
C GLY A 213 13.18 -8.38 -0.13
N ALA A 214 12.25 -8.88 0.69
CA ALA A 214 11.09 -8.10 1.18
C ALA A 214 11.49 -7.06 2.24
#